data_AF-A0A947RBY1-F1
#
_entry.id   AF-A0A947RBY1-F1
#
_cell.length_a   1.000
_cell.length_b   1.000
_cell.length_c   1.000
_cell.angle_alpha   90.00
_cell.angle_beta   90.00
_cell.angle_gamma   90.00
#
_symmetry.space_group_name_H-M   'P 1'
#
loop_
_entity.id
_entity.type
_entity.pdbx_description
1 polymer ?
#
loop_
_entity_poly.entity_id
_entity_poly.type
_entity_poly.pdbx_seq_one_letter_code
_entity_poly.pdbx_strand_id
1 'polypeptide(L)'
;MDLKTKFQENITKPFYKTENPIRLILGVVVVALVLGTLTGYILSTKSSDGLKSAALSTRTPESAQQDTRTFKDFAEGTIEVKLLPTEGEYTEGTHSLIREGAVSVALTSSVVDLSLFEGKKVKIFGETQKALKEGWLMDVGKVEEVK
;
A
#
# COMPACT_ATOMS: atom_id res chain seq x y z
N MET A 1 66.36 -24.85 -28.04
CA MET A 1 65.88 -23.53 -27.54
C MET A 1 64.63 -23.80 -26.74
N ASP A 2 64.80 -24.09 -25.45
CA ASP A 2 63.74 -24.51 -24.56
C ASP A 2 63.04 -23.30 -23.95
N LEU A 3 61.83 -23.02 -24.46
CA LEU A 3 60.96 -21.92 -24.04
C LEU A 3 60.30 -22.14 -22.66
N LYS A 4 60.58 -23.25 -21.98
CA LYS A 4 59.95 -23.58 -20.69
C LYS A 4 60.67 -22.99 -19.47
N THR A 5 61.94 -22.61 -19.59
CA THR A 5 62.71 -22.09 -18.44
C THR A 5 62.49 -20.61 -18.15
N LYS A 6 61.94 -19.81 -19.10
CA LYS A 6 61.73 -18.36 -18.91
C LYS A 6 60.43 -17.96 -18.21
N PHE A 7 59.48 -18.88 -17.99
CA PHE A 7 58.14 -18.53 -17.50
C PHE A 7 57.97 -18.62 -15.97
N GLN A 8 58.98 -19.09 -15.24
CA GLN A 8 58.90 -19.35 -13.79
C GLN A 8 59.51 -18.23 -12.91
N GLU A 9 59.80 -17.05 -13.46
CA GLU A 9 60.49 -15.98 -12.69
C GLU A 9 59.63 -14.78 -12.28
N ASN A 10 58.34 -14.72 -12.64
CA ASN A 10 57.54 -13.50 -12.46
C ASN A 10 56.12 -13.71 -11.88
N ILE A 11 55.91 -14.70 -11.00
CA ILE A 11 54.58 -14.92 -10.38
C ILE A 11 54.52 -14.41 -8.93
N THR A 12 55.64 -14.02 -8.32
CA THR A 12 55.63 -13.57 -6.92
C THR A 12 56.23 -12.18 -6.82
N LYS A 13 55.36 -11.17 -6.78
CA LYS A 13 55.76 -9.86 -6.23
C LYS A 13 56.13 -10.10 -4.76
N PRO A 14 57.28 -9.62 -4.27
CA PRO A 14 57.61 -9.78 -2.86
C PRO A 14 56.51 -9.09 -2.05
N PHE A 15 55.85 -9.87 -1.19
CA PHE A 15 54.88 -9.36 -0.23
C PHE A 15 55.58 -8.26 0.57
N TYR A 16 54.93 -7.10 0.66
CA TYR A 16 55.49 -5.87 1.22
C TYR A 16 56.08 -6.13 2.62
N LYS A 17 57.41 -6.26 2.72
CA LYS A 17 58.10 -6.47 3.98
C LYS A 17 58.14 -5.13 4.70
N THR A 18 57.07 -4.81 5.41
CA THR A 18 57.02 -3.64 6.26
C THR A 18 57.97 -3.83 7.43
N GLU A 19 58.91 -2.89 7.56
CA GLU A 19 59.90 -2.82 8.64
C GLU A 19 59.28 -2.57 10.02
N ASN A 20 58.04 -2.04 10.08
CA ASN A 20 57.31 -1.75 11.31
C ASN A 20 55.81 -2.08 11.17
N PRO A 21 55.38 -3.34 11.38
CA PRO A 21 54.00 -3.76 11.12
C PRO A 21 52.99 -3.00 11.98
N ILE A 22 53.41 -2.57 13.17
CA ILE A 22 52.61 -1.73 14.07
C ILE A 22 52.29 -0.37 13.44
N ARG A 23 53.23 0.27 12.73
CA ARG A 23 52.97 1.56 12.07
C ARG A 23 52.01 1.42 10.90
N LEU A 24 52.09 0.31 10.16
CA LEU A 24 51.15 0.00 9.08
C LEU A 24 49.74 -0.25 9.63
N ILE A 25 49.62 -1.08 10.67
CA ILE A 25 48.34 -1.35 11.33
C ILE A 25 47.74 -0.05 11.87
N LEU A 26 48.55 0.79 12.54
CA LEU A 26 48.10 2.08 13.05
C LEU A 26 47.62 3.01 11.91
N GLY A 27 48.34 3.03 10.79
CA GLY A 27 47.92 3.77 9.59
C GLY A 27 46.59 3.28 9.02
N VAL A 28 46.39 1.96 8.93
CA VAL A 28 45.13 1.36 8.47
C VAL A 28 43.98 1.70 9.42
N VAL A 29 44.21 1.65 10.74
CA VAL A 29 43.21 2.01 11.75
C VAL A 29 42.81 3.48 11.64
N VAL A 30 43.77 4.40 11.47
CA VAL A 30 43.49 5.82 11.29
C VAL A 30 42.69 6.07 10.01
N VAL A 31 43.06 5.43 8.90
CA VAL A 31 42.33 5.55 7.63
C VAL A 31 40.90 5.00 7.76
N ALA A 32 40.72 3.86 8.43
CA ALA A 32 39.39 3.29 8.67
C ALA A 32 38.51 4.19 9.55
N LEU A 33 39.09 4.85 10.56
CA LEU A 33 38.40 5.83 11.41
C LEU A 33 37.95 7.06 10.60
N VAL A 34 38.81 7.60 9.74
CA VAL A 34 38.48 8.76 8.89
C VAL A 34 37.39 8.39 7.88
N LEU A 35 37.52 7.25 7.18
CA LEU A 35 36.52 6.81 6.21
C LEU A 35 35.18 6.47 6.89
N GLY A 36 35.20 5.77 8.03
CA GLY A 36 34.00 5.40 8.77
C GLY A 36 33.24 6.61 9.32
N THR A 37 33.96 7.61 9.86
CA THR A 37 33.33 8.85 10.35
C THR A 37 32.76 9.70 9.22
N LEU A 38 33.45 9.80 8.08
CA LEU A 38 32.98 10.53 6.91
C LEU A 38 31.71 9.88 6.32
N THR A 39 31.72 8.56 6.13
CA THR A 39 30.56 7.81 5.63
C THR A 39 29.39 7.85 6.61
N GLY A 40 29.67 7.69 7.92
CA GLY A 40 28.66 7.79 8.97
C GLY A 40 28.01 9.17 9.03
N TYR A 41 28.79 10.24 8.89
CA TYR A 41 28.27 11.62 8.86
C TYR A 41 27.38 11.88 7.64
N ILE A 42 27.83 11.48 6.44
CA ILE A 42 27.05 11.65 5.21
C ILE A 42 25.74 10.86 5.28
N LEU A 43 25.77 9.62 5.76
CA LEU A 43 24.57 8.80 5.92
C LEU A 43 23.62 9.39 6.97
N SER A 44 24.16 9.85 8.10
CA SER A 44 23.38 10.49 9.17
C SER A 44 22.69 11.78 8.70
N THR A 45 23.33 12.58 7.84
CA THR A 45 22.70 13.80 7.29
C THR A 45 21.62 13.50 6.24
N LYS A 46 21.64 12.30 5.63
CA LYS A 46 20.62 11.86 4.67
C LYS A 46 19.45 11.12 5.32
N SER A 47 19.53 10.81 6.62
CA SER A 47 18.46 10.11 7.36
C SER A 47 17.34 11.02 7.88
N SER A 48 17.40 12.35 7.68
CA SER A 48 16.35 13.27 8.13
C SER A 48 15.15 13.41 7.16
N ASP A 49 15.25 12.88 5.93
CA ASP A 49 14.11 12.87 4.96
C ASP A 49 13.28 11.57 5.01
N GLY A 50 13.69 10.60 5.84
CA GLY A 50 13.09 9.26 5.88
C GLY A 50 12.49 8.84 7.22
N LEU A 51 12.69 9.60 8.29
CA LEU A 51 12.03 9.36 9.57
C LEU A 51 10.74 10.17 9.61
N LYS A 52 9.76 9.74 8.80
CA LYS A 52 8.37 9.95 9.18
C LYS A 52 8.22 9.25 10.52
N SER A 53 8.22 10.03 11.60
CA SER A 53 7.62 9.60 12.86
C SER A 53 6.35 8.86 12.49
N ALA A 54 6.18 7.64 12.98
CA ALA A 54 4.89 7.00 13.02
C ALA A 54 4.01 7.84 13.96
N ALA A 55 3.62 9.03 13.51
CA ALA A 55 2.35 9.59 13.87
C ALA A 55 1.38 8.46 13.60
N LEU A 56 0.68 8.08 14.66
CA LEU A 56 -0.44 7.16 14.65
C LEU A 56 -1.44 7.76 13.65
N SER A 57 -1.21 7.50 12.38
CA SER A 57 -2.14 7.75 11.32
C SER A 57 -3.26 6.82 11.67
N THR A 58 -4.38 7.40 12.08
CA THR A 58 -5.71 6.80 12.09
C THR A 58 -5.98 6.30 10.68
N ARG A 59 -5.27 5.24 10.27
CA ARG A 59 -5.56 4.47 9.08
C ARG A 59 -6.79 3.69 9.49
N THR A 60 -7.94 4.26 9.11
CA THR A 60 -9.06 3.45 8.67
C THR A 60 -8.50 2.26 7.89
N PRO A 61 -8.85 1.01 8.24
CA PRO A 61 -8.22 -0.16 7.68
C PRO A 61 -8.46 -0.20 6.17
N GLU A 62 -7.45 0.21 5.41
CA GLU A 62 -7.41 0.20 3.95
C GLU A 62 -7.09 -1.23 3.44
N SER A 63 -7.70 -2.24 4.05
CA SER A 63 -7.46 -3.66 3.79
C SER A 63 -8.73 -4.40 3.39
N ALA A 64 -9.69 -3.69 2.79
CA ALA A 64 -10.84 -4.25 2.07
C ALA A 64 -10.89 -3.81 0.60
N GLN A 65 -9.84 -3.15 0.07
CA GLN A 65 -9.89 -2.50 -1.25
C GLN A 65 -9.35 -3.33 -2.43
N GLN A 66 -8.84 -4.55 -2.23
CA GLN A 66 -8.10 -5.23 -3.29
C GLN A 66 -8.78 -6.43 -3.96
N ASP A 67 -10.05 -6.73 -3.66
CA ASP A 67 -10.82 -7.69 -4.45
C ASP A 67 -11.64 -7.00 -5.55
N THR A 68 -10.96 -6.39 -6.52
CA THR A 68 -11.58 -5.79 -7.71
C THR A 68 -12.04 -6.83 -8.75
N ARG A 69 -11.88 -8.14 -8.50
CA ARG A 69 -12.33 -9.20 -9.40
C ARG A 69 -13.77 -9.62 -9.16
N THR A 70 -14.24 -9.53 -7.92
CA THR A 70 -15.57 -9.99 -7.51
C THR A 70 -16.65 -8.93 -7.76
N PHE A 71 -16.33 -7.65 -7.54
CA PHE A 71 -17.28 -6.53 -7.71
C PHE A 71 -17.16 -5.89 -9.09
N LYS A 72 -17.84 -6.49 -10.08
CA LYS A 72 -17.75 -6.08 -11.49
C LYS A 72 -18.66 -4.90 -11.84
N ASP A 73 -19.76 -4.76 -11.11
CA ASP A 73 -20.75 -3.73 -11.39
C ASP A 73 -20.43 -2.47 -10.58
N PHE A 74 -20.79 -1.32 -11.13
CA PHE A 74 -20.67 -0.05 -10.43
C PHE A 74 -21.91 0.82 -10.65
N ALA A 75 -22.23 1.63 -9.64
CA ALA A 75 -23.27 2.64 -9.72
C ALA A 75 -22.85 3.91 -8.98
N GLU A 76 -23.32 5.06 -9.46
CA GLU A 76 -23.04 6.36 -8.86
C GLU A 76 -24.36 7.01 -8.44
N GLY A 77 -24.37 7.63 -7.26
CA GLY A 77 -25.55 8.28 -6.70
C GLY A 77 -25.36 8.71 -5.26
N THR A 78 -26.44 9.14 -4.62
CA THR A 78 -26.46 9.51 -3.21
C THR A 78 -27.00 8.36 -2.38
N ILE A 79 -26.30 7.96 -1.31
CA ILE A 79 -26.80 6.94 -0.39
C ILE A 79 -27.83 7.57 0.54
N GLU A 80 -29.00 6.95 0.63
CA GLU A 80 -30.03 7.27 1.61
C GLU A 80 -30.39 6.03 2.43
N VAL A 81 -30.69 6.24 3.71
CA VAL A 81 -31.20 5.18 4.59
C VAL A 81 -32.59 4.81 4.15
N LYS A 82 -32.82 3.51 3.97
CA LYS A 82 -34.18 3.03 3.76
C LYS A 82 -34.87 2.96 5.11
N LEU A 83 -35.93 3.75 5.28
CA LEU A 83 -36.75 3.70 6.48
C LEU A 83 -37.34 2.29 6.62
N LEU A 84 -37.32 1.77 7.85
CA LEU A 84 -37.87 0.46 8.18
C LEU A 84 -39.30 0.37 7.64
N PRO A 85 -39.67 -0.76 7.02
CA PRO A 85 -41.02 -0.94 6.54
C PRO A 85 -42.02 -0.82 7.68
N THR A 86 -43.12 -0.14 7.40
CA THR A 86 -44.32 -0.20 8.24
C THR A 86 -44.76 -1.66 8.31
N GLU A 87 -45.24 -2.13 9.47
CA GLU A 87 -45.53 -3.55 9.71
C GLU A 87 -46.32 -4.19 8.54
N GLY A 88 -45.70 -5.20 7.91
CA GLY A 88 -46.28 -5.97 6.80
C GLY A 88 -45.66 -5.74 5.42
N GLU A 89 -44.79 -4.73 5.24
CA GLU A 89 -44.15 -4.46 3.95
C GLU A 89 -42.74 -5.07 3.89
N TYR A 90 -42.50 -6.06 3.03
CA TYR A 90 -41.13 -6.50 2.76
C TYR A 90 -40.37 -5.42 2.00
N THR A 91 -39.19 -5.03 2.45
CA THR A 91 -38.27 -4.11 1.76
C THR A 91 -36.91 -4.77 1.59
N GLU A 92 -36.31 -4.60 0.42
CA GLU A 92 -34.97 -5.13 0.14
C GLU A 92 -33.89 -4.09 0.41
N GLY A 93 -32.75 -4.58 0.89
CA GLY A 93 -31.59 -3.77 1.26
C GLY A 93 -31.77 -2.97 2.55
N THR A 94 -30.66 -2.53 3.12
CA THR A 94 -30.63 -1.62 4.28
C THR A 94 -30.61 -0.16 3.85
N HIS A 95 -30.01 0.13 2.70
CA HIS A 95 -29.87 1.47 2.14
C HIS A 95 -30.37 1.50 0.69
N SER A 96 -30.55 2.69 0.15
CA SER A 96 -30.89 2.91 -1.25
C SER A 96 -29.95 3.92 -1.88
N LEU A 97 -29.49 3.65 -3.10
CA LEU A 97 -28.74 4.60 -3.92
C LEU A 97 -29.71 5.38 -4.80
N ILE A 98 -29.83 6.67 -4.55
CA ILE A 98 -30.62 7.59 -5.36
C ILE A 98 -29.77 8.06 -6.53
N ARG A 99 -30.28 7.83 -7.75
CA ARG A 99 -29.61 8.19 -9.00
C ARG A 99 -30.42 9.23 -9.72
N GLU A 100 -29.75 10.26 -10.25
CA GLU A 100 -30.40 11.31 -11.01
C GLU A 100 -31.02 10.71 -12.29
N GLY A 101 -32.35 10.67 -12.37
CA GLY A 101 -33.09 10.23 -13.55
C GLY A 101 -33.13 8.70 -13.77
N ALA A 102 -32.75 7.88 -12.79
CA ALA A 102 -32.81 6.42 -12.88
C ALA A 102 -33.48 5.80 -11.65
N VAL A 103 -33.89 4.53 -11.77
CA VAL A 103 -34.49 3.77 -10.66
C VAL A 103 -33.50 3.69 -9.49
N SER A 104 -33.97 3.86 -8.26
CA SER A 104 -33.15 3.69 -7.06
C SER A 104 -32.63 2.25 -6.96
N VAL A 105 -31.41 2.10 -6.44
CA VAL A 105 -30.80 0.77 -6.25
C VAL A 105 -30.85 0.41 -4.78
N ALA A 106 -31.47 -0.70 -4.42
CA ALA A 106 -31.41 -1.22 -3.07
C ALA A 106 -30.00 -1.77 -2.80
N LEU A 107 -29.43 -1.44 -1.65
CA LEU A 107 -28.08 -1.80 -1.27
C LEU A 107 -28.08 -2.73 -0.07
N THR A 108 -27.26 -3.77 -0.15
CA THR A 108 -26.83 -4.58 0.98
C THR A 108 -25.30 -4.56 1.05
N SER A 109 -24.72 -4.65 2.23
CA SER A 109 -23.26 -4.83 2.37
C SER A 109 -22.95 -5.63 3.61
N SER A 110 -22.01 -6.56 3.49
CA SER A 110 -21.45 -7.31 4.63
C SER A 110 -20.05 -6.83 5.02
N VAL A 111 -19.42 -5.99 4.19
CA VAL A 111 -18.00 -5.64 4.30
C VAL A 111 -17.75 -4.14 4.45
N VAL A 112 -18.66 -3.29 3.98
CA VAL A 112 -18.58 -1.84 4.13
C VAL A 112 -19.74 -1.34 4.98
N ASP A 113 -19.45 -0.47 5.93
CA ASP A 113 -20.48 0.25 6.65
C ASP A 113 -21.03 1.38 5.78
N LEU A 114 -22.22 1.16 5.21
CA LEU A 114 -22.91 2.12 4.34
C LEU A 114 -23.38 3.37 5.09
N SER A 115 -23.57 3.26 6.41
CA SER A 115 -24.06 4.34 7.27
C SER A 115 -23.08 5.53 7.29
N LEU A 116 -21.78 5.26 7.08
CA LEU A 116 -20.73 6.28 7.00
C LEU A 116 -20.82 7.18 5.76
N PHE A 117 -21.63 6.77 4.78
CA PHE A 117 -21.77 7.41 3.48
C PHE A 117 -23.18 7.95 3.22
N GLU A 118 -24.05 7.92 4.23
CA GLU A 118 -25.38 8.52 4.16
C GLU A 118 -25.33 10.00 3.78
N GLY A 119 -26.19 10.40 2.84
CA GLY A 119 -26.27 11.76 2.32
C GLY A 119 -25.08 12.18 1.44
N LYS A 120 -24.09 11.30 1.23
CA LYS A 120 -22.94 11.59 0.37
C LYS A 120 -23.14 11.05 -1.03
N LYS A 121 -22.60 11.76 -2.02
CA LYS A 121 -22.49 11.28 -3.39
C LYS A 121 -21.31 10.31 -3.46
N VAL A 122 -21.59 9.08 -3.86
CA VAL A 122 -20.61 8.01 -3.88
C VAL A 122 -20.72 7.19 -5.16
N LYS A 123 -19.61 6.54 -5.48
CA LYS A 123 -19.50 5.48 -6.46
C LYS A 123 -19.35 4.17 -5.71
N ILE A 124 -20.31 3.28 -5.90
CA ILE A 124 -20.33 1.96 -5.28
C ILE A 124 -19.95 0.90 -6.28
N PHE A 125 -19.23 -0.12 -5.82
CA PHE A 125 -18.82 -1.28 -6.60
C PHE A 125 -19.37 -2.53 -5.93
N GLY A 126 -20.01 -3.39 -6.72
CA GLY A 126 -20.76 -4.51 -6.20
C GLY A 126 -21.05 -5.61 -7.22
N GLU A 127 -21.89 -6.53 -6.79
CA GLU A 127 -22.54 -7.51 -7.65
C GLU A 127 -24.04 -7.24 -7.68
N THR A 128 -24.60 -7.04 -8.88
CA THR A 128 -26.03 -6.84 -9.06
C THR A 128 -26.75 -8.17 -8.92
N GLN A 129 -27.77 -8.18 -8.06
CA GLN A 129 -28.63 -9.33 -7.85
C GLN A 129 -30.05 -9.05 -8.36
N LYS A 130 -30.77 -10.12 -8.66
CA LYS A 130 -32.18 -10.02 -9.02
C LYS A 130 -32.99 -9.71 -7.76
N ALA A 131 -33.58 -8.52 -7.74
CA ALA A 131 -34.51 -8.10 -6.71
C ALA A 131 -35.89 -8.76 -6.88
N LEU A 132 -36.61 -9.00 -5.77
CA LEU A 132 -37.97 -9.54 -5.76
C LEU A 132 -39.02 -8.42 -5.85
N LYS A 133 -38.79 -7.31 -5.14
CA LYS A 133 -39.66 -6.12 -5.11
C LYS A 133 -39.03 -4.89 -5.75
N GLU A 134 -37.74 -4.68 -5.53
CA GLU A 134 -37.03 -3.53 -6.09
C GLU A 134 -36.69 -3.81 -7.56
N GLY A 135 -36.48 -2.77 -8.37
CA GLY A 135 -36.05 -2.96 -9.76
C GLY A 135 -34.58 -3.41 -9.85
N TRP A 136 -33.81 -3.16 -8.79
CA TRP A 136 -32.37 -3.37 -8.73
C TRP A 136 -31.90 -3.51 -7.28
N LEU A 137 -31.29 -4.66 -6.96
CA LEU A 137 -30.59 -4.91 -5.69
C LEU A 137 -29.10 -5.13 -5.97
N MET A 138 -28.22 -4.59 -5.13
CA MET A 138 -26.78 -4.77 -5.28
C MET A 138 -26.11 -5.04 -3.94
N ASP A 139 -25.21 -6.03 -3.93
CA ASP A 139 -24.33 -6.29 -2.81
C ASP A 139 -23.03 -5.51 -2.97
N VAL A 140 -22.75 -4.61 -2.03
CA VAL A 140 -21.70 -3.60 -2.11
C VAL A 140 -20.45 -4.12 -1.40
N GLY A 141 -19.38 -4.23 -2.18
CA GLY A 141 -18.06 -4.60 -1.69
C GLY A 141 -17.12 -3.44 -1.42
N LYS A 142 -17.30 -2.34 -2.15
CA LYS A 142 -16.44 -1.16 -2.07
C LYS A 142 -17.23 0.11 -2.37
N VAL A 143 -16.89 1.17 -1.65
CA VAL A 143 -17.49 2.51 -1.82
C VAL A 143 -16.36 3.52 -1.98
N GLU A 144 -16.50 4.40 -2.96
CA GLU A 144 -15.62 5.55 -3.20
C GLU A 144 -16.45 6.83 -3.14
N GLU A 145 -16.00 7.80 -2.35
CA GLU A 145 -16.68 9.09 -2.27
C GLU A 145 -16.35 9.94 -3.51
N VAL A 146 -17.39 10.45 -4.18
CA VAL A 146 -17.23 11.34 -5.32
C VAL A 146 -17.36 12.77 -4.80
N LYS A 147 -16.22 13.45 -4.68
CA LYS A 147 -16.15 14.87 -4.29
C LYS A 147 -16.68 15.80 -5.38
#